data_AF-A0A1L5KUL4-F1
#
_entry.id   AF-A0A1L5KUL4-F1
#
_cell.length_a   1.000
_cell.length_b   1.000
_cell.length_c   1.000
_cell.angle_alpha   90.00
_cell.angle_beta   90.00
_cell.angle_gamma   90.00
#
_symmetry.space_group_name_H-M   'P 1'
#
loop_
_entity.id
_entity.type
_entity.pdbx_description
1 polymer ?
#
loop_
_entity_poly.entity_id
_entity_poly.type
_entity_poly.pdbx_seq_one_letter_code
_entity_poly.pdbx_strand_id
1 'polypeptide(L)'
;MPRNDFDDFEDSADFPMNDGEEFKPITFGELGVPGLLVRVLAADGKKTAFPIQADTLPDSLAGRDVLGRGRTGSGKTLAFSIPLVTRLGSYDSLGQTAMKEFR
;
A
#
# COMPACT_ATOMS: atom_id res chain seq x y z
N MET A 1 -3.35 18.92 44.91
CA MET A 1 -3.65 18.61 43.50
C MET A 1 -3.48 17.12 43.32
N PRO A 2 -4.47 16.38 42.78
CA PRO A 2 -4.25 14.98 42.42
C PRO A 2 -3.23 14.95 41.28
N ARG A 3 -2.27 14.00 41.34
CA ARG A 3 -1.36 13.77 40.20
C ARG A 3 -2.22 13.33 39.01
N ASN A 4 -1.90 13.84 37.84
CA ASN A 4 -2.50 13.38 36.60
C ASN A 4 -1.87 12.01 36.32
N ASP A 5 -2.59 10.93 36.62
CA ASP A 5 -2.14 9.54 36.36
C ASP A 5 -2.16 9.18 34.84
N PHE A 6 -2.14 10.19 33.97
CA PHE A 6 -2.27 10.05 32.50
C PHE A 6 -0.94 10.22 31.75
N ASP A 7 0.16 10.57 32.44
CA ASP A 7 1.48 10.80 31.85
C ASP A 7 2.48 9.62 32.09
N ASP A 8 2.05 8.53 32.73
CA ASP A 8 2.90 7.38 33.09
C ASP A 8 2.84 6.20 32.09
N PHE A 9 2.24 6.38 30.91
CA PHE A 9 2.48 5.45 29.80
C PHE A 9 3.81 5.82 29.14
N GLU A 10 4.89 5.41 29.80
CA GLU A 10 6.14 5.11 29.10
C GLU A 10 5.80 4.11 27.98
N ASP A 11 5.67 4.61 26.75
CA ASP A 11 5.58 3.84 25.51
C ASP A 11 6.95 3.19 25.23
N SER A 12 7.40 2.40 26.20
CA SER A 12 8.39 1.34 26.05
C SER A 12 7.67 0.12 25.48
N ALA A 13 7.03 0.30 24.32
CA ALA A 13 6.86 -0.82 23.42
C ALA A 13 8.28 -1.20 22.95
N ASP A 14 8.95 -2.02 23.75
CA ASP A 14 9.98 -2.95 23.28
C ASP A 14 9.32 -3.79 22.19
N PHE A 15 9.26 -3.24 20.98
CA PHE A 15 9.08 -4.05 19.79
C PHE A 15 10.31 -4.95 19.77
N PRO A 16 10.17 -6.27 19.95
CA PRO A 16 11.32 -7.15 19.85
C PRO A 16 11.97 -6.85 18.50
N MET A 17 13.22 -6.36 18.57
CA MET A 17 14.08 -6.20 17.40
C MET A 17 14.33 -7.61 16.89
N ASN A 18 13.44 -8.09 16.02
CA ASN A 18 13.46 -9.44 15.50
C ASN A 18 14.84 -9.71 14.91
N ASP A 19 15.39 -10.84 15.35
CA ASP A 19 16.78 -11.24 15.23
C ASP A 19 17.14 -11.47 13.76
N GLY A 20 17.80 -10.50 13.13
CA GLY A 20 18.60 -10.74 11.91
C GLY A 20 17.86 -11.23 10.66
N GLU A 21 16.53 -11.06 10.55
CA GLU A 21 15.87 -11.28 9.26
C GLU A 21 16.28 -10.20 8.26
N GLU A 22 17.01 -10.61 7.23
CA GLU A 22 17.38 -9.78 6.09
C GLU A 22 16.12 -9.12 5.50
N PHE A 23 16.00 -7.79 5.64
CA PHE A 23 14.86 -7.05 5.09
C PHE A 23 14.86 -7.22 3.58
N LYS A 24 14.06 -8.17 3.08
CA LYS A 24 13.88 -8.38 1.65
C LYS A 24 12.88 -7.34 1.15
N PRO A 25 13.31 -6.35 0.37
CA PRO A 25 12.38 -5.35 -0.13
C PRO A 25 11.39 -5.99 -1.10
N ILE A 26 10.10 -5.87 -0.81
CA ILE A 26 9.02 -6.41 -1.65
C ILE A 26 8.70 -5.44 -2.79
N THR A 27 8.55 -5.96 -3.99
CA THR A 27 8.21 -5.16 -5.17
C THR A 27 6.69 -4.95 -5.28
N PHE A 28 6.27 -3.90 -5.98
CA PHE A 28 4.85 -3.69 -6.25
C PHE A 28 4.22 -4.84 -7.06
N GLY A 29 4.99 -5.48 -7.93
CA GLY A 29 4.51 -6.62 -8.71
C GLY A 29 4.19 -7.84 -7.84
N GLU A 30 5.01 -8.12 -6.83
CA GLU A 30 4.76 -9.20 -5.86
C GLU A 30 3.49 -8.96 -5.02
N LEU A 31 3.09 -7.69 -4.85
CA LEU A 31 1.88 -7.31 -4.12
C LEU A 31 0.60 -7.31 -4.98
N GLY A 32 0.70 -7.70 -6.25
CA GLY A 32 -0.45 -7.77 -7.17
C GLY A 32 -0.76 -6.46 -7.91
N VAL A 33 0.13 -5.46 -7.87
CA VAL A 33 -0.06 -4.22 -8.63
C VAL A 33 0.01 -4.51 -10.14
N PRO A 34 -0.94 -3.99 -10.96
CA PRO A 34 -0.93 -4.20 -12.40
C PRO A 34 0.39 -3.80 -13.07
N GLY A 35 0.85 -4.61 -14.03
CA GLY A 35 2.17 -4.43 -14.66
C GLY A 35 2.40 -3.06 -15.29
N LEU A 36 1.36 -2.41 -15.84
CA LEU A 36 1.48 -1.05 -16.37
C LEU A 36 1.82 -0.04 -15.26
N LEU A 37 1.18 -0.13 -14.10
CA LEU A 37 1.48 0.73 -12.95
C LEU A 37 2.86 0.41 -12.37
N VAL A 38 3.25 -0.87 -12.31
CA VAL A 38 4.62 -1.26 -11.88
C VAL A 38 5.68 -0.59 -12.76
N ARG A 39 5.48 -0.57 -14.09
CA ARG A 39 6.40 0.09 -15.02
C ARG A 39 6.49 1.60 -14.78
N VAL A 40 5.34 2.26 -14.59
CA VAL A 40 5.28 3.71 -14.31
C VAL A 40 5.97 4.04 -12.99
N LEU A 41 5.68 3.29 -11.93
CA LEU A 41 6.30 3.44 -10.61
C LEU A 41 7.82 3.25 -10.69
N ALA A 42 8.28 2.21 -11.40
CA ALA A 42 9.70 1.95 -11.58
C ALA A 42 10.43 3.07 -12.35
N ALA A 43 9.78 3.65 -13.37
CA ALA A 43 10.31 4.80 -14.11
C ALA A 43 10.44 6.05 -13.22
N ASP A 44 9.56 6.19 -12.23
CA ASP A 44 9.57 7.25 -11.22
C ASP A 44 10.40 6.89 -9.96
N GLY A 45 11.30 5.91 -10.09
CA GLY A 45 12.24 5.49 -9.05
C GLY A 45 11.63 4.65 -7.91
N LYS A 46 10.35 4.27 -8.00
CA LYS A 46 9.60 3.57 -6.94
C LYS A 46 9.51 2.08 -7.28
N LYS A 47 10.58 1.34 -6.95
CA LYS A 47 10.70 -0.08 -7.30
C LYS A 47 10.12 -1.02 -6.24
N THR A 48 10.18 -0.61 -4.98
CA THR A 48 9.85 -1.43 -3.82
C THR A 48 8.83 -0.70 -2.94
N ALA A 49 7.96 -1.47 -2.29
CA ALA A 49 6.92 -0.94 -1.44
C ALA A 49 7.47 -0.61 -0.04
N PHE A 50 6.88 0.39 0.60
CA PHE A 50 7.05 0.63 2.03
C PHE A 50 6.18 -0.32 2.86
N PRO A 51 6.49 -0.55 4.15
CA PRO A 51 5.75 -1.51 4.98
C PRO A 51 4.23 -1.30 4.94
N ILE A 52 3.75 -0.07 5.16
CA ILE A 52 2.31 0.23 5.11
C ILE A 52 1.68 -0.06 3.74
N GLN A 53 2.44 0.00 2.64
CA GLN A 53 1.94 -0.35 1.31
C GLN A 53 1.90 -1.87 1.15
N ALA A 54 2.94 -2.58 1.60
CA ALA A 54 3.00 -4.04 1.58
C ALA A 54 1.84 -4.65 2.38
N ASP A 55 1.53 -4.08 3.53
CA ASP A 55 0.47 -4.57 4.43
C ASP A 55 -0.94 -4.31 3.87
N THR A 56 -1.15 -3.23 3.11
CA THR A 56 -2.50 -2.83 2.65
C THR A 56 -2.80 -3.13 1.19
N LEU A 57 -1.79 -3.21 0.32
CA LEU A 57 -2.01 -3.35 -1.13
C LEU A 57 -2.73 -4.65 -1.51
N PRO A 58 -2.38 -5.84 -0.98
CA PRO A 58 -3.11 -7.06 -1.32
C PRO A 58 -4.61 -6.98 -1.00
N ASP A 59 -4.94 -6.41 0.15
CA ASP A 59 -6.33 -6.29 0.63
C ASP A 59 -7.12 -5.24 -0.16
N SER A 60 -6.53 -4.05 -0.37
CA SER A 60 -7.16 -2.95 -1.09
C SER A 60 -7.32 -3.22 -2.58
N LEU A 61 -6.38 -3.94 -3.21
CA LEU A 61 -6.51 -4.39 -4.61
C LEU A 61 -7.60 -5.45 -4.77
N ALA A 62 -7.84 -6.27 -3.75
CA ALA A 62 -8.98 -7.17 -3.68
C ALA A 62 -10.32 -6.46 -3.41
N GLY A 63 -10.30 -5.13 -3.26
CA GLY A 63 -11.50 -4.32 -3.04
C GLY A 63 -12.02 -4.33 -1.60
N ARG A 64 -11.20 -4.73 -0.63
CA ARG A 64 -11.54 -4.63 0.80
C ARG A 64 -11.22 -3.24 1.34
N ASP A 65 -12.01 -2.81 2.31
CA ASP A 65 -11.73 -1.58 3.05
C ASP A 65 -10.51 -1.75 3.94
N VAL A 66 -9.66 -0.73 4.00
CA VAL A 66 -8.41 -0.73 4.77
C VAL A 66 -8.26 0.56 5.57
N LEU A 67 -7.72 0.44 6.78
CA LEU A 67 -7.34 1.59 7.62
C LEU A 67 -5.83 1.63 7.77
N GLY A 68 -5.16 2.48 6.99
CA GLY A 68 -3.72 2.70 7.10
C GLY A 68 -3.38 3.81 8.09
N ARG A 69 -2.76 3.47 9.24
CA ARG A 69 -2.15 4.44 10.16
C ARG A 69 -0.65 4.51 9.95
N GLY A 70 -0.13 5.71 9.76
CA GLY A 70 1.31 5.97 9.68
C GLY A 70 1.59 7.46 9.60
N ARG A 71 2.82 7.87 9.89
CA ARG A 71 3.24 9.28 9.80
C ARG A 71 3.31 9.79 8.36
N THR A 72 3.53 11.09 8.18
CA THR A 72 3.85 11.66 6.85
C THR A 72 5.13 11.01 6.32
N GLY A 73 5.20 10.76 5.02
CA GLY A 73 6.33 10.06 4.40
C GLY A 73 6.24 8.52 4.43
N SER A 74 5.32 7.92 5.20
CA SER A 74 5.16 6.46 5.24
C SER A 74 4.65 5.82 3.93
N GLY A 75 4.24 6.61 2.93
CA GLY A 75 3.81 6.08 1.63
C GLY A 75 2.31 5.81 1.46
N LYS A 76 1.47 6.26 2.42
CA LYS A 76 -0.01 6.10 2.39
C LYS A 76 -0.67 6.60 1.10
N THR A 77 -0.15 7.67 0.50
CA THR A 77 -0.71 8.23 -0.74
C THR A 77 -0.73 7.21 -1.87
N LEU A 78 0.37 6.49 -2.09
CA LEU A 78 0.44 5.43 -3.10
C LEU A 78 -0.32 4.17 -2.67
N ALA A 79 -0.30 3.85 -1.37
CA ALA A 79 -1.10 2.76 -0.83
C ALA A 79 -2.59 2.91 -1.16
N PHE A 80 -3.09 4.15 -1.16
CA PHE A 80 -4.48 4.47 -1.52
C PHE A 80 -4.70 4.67 -3.03
N SER A 81 -3.81 5.38 -3.73
CA SER A 81 -4.05 5.75 -5.13
C SER A 81 -3.87 4.60 -6.11
N ILE A 82 -2.99 3.64 -5.82
CA ILE A 82 -2.76 2.45 -6.66
C ILE A 82 -4.05 1.62 -6.84
N PRO A 83 -4.75 1.17 -5.77
CA PRO A 83 -5.99 0.41 -5.93
C PRO A 83 -7.10 1.26 -6.56
N LEU A 84 -7.16 2.56 -6.28
CA LEU A 84 -8.12 3.49 -6.91
C LEU A 84 -7.95 3.53 -8.43
N VAL A 85 -6.74 3.80 -8.92
CA VAL A 85 -6.45 3.90 -10.36
C VAL A 85 -6.59 2.54 -11.04
N THR A 86 -6.18 1.46 -10.37
CA THR A 86 -6.36 0.08 -10.87
C THR A 86 -7.83 -0.19 -11.17
N ARG A 87 -8.74 0.20 -10.27
CA ARG A 87 -10.18 -0.02 -10.45
C ARG A 87 -10.74 0.84 -11.56
N LEU A 88 -10.40 2.13 -11.60
CA LEU A 88 -10.87 3.05 -12.64
C LEU A 88 -10.39 2.63 -14.05
N GLY A 89 -9.12 2.24 -14.18
CA GLY A 89 -8.57 1.78 -15.47
C GLY A 89 -9.19 0.46 -15.95
N SER A 90 -9.62 -0.41 -15.04
CA SER A 90 -10.28 -1.68 -15.41
C SER A 90 -11.65 -1.44 -16.07
N TYR A 91 -12.41 -0.44 -15.62
CA TYR A 91 -13.69 -0.09 -16.24
C TYR A 91 -13.53 0.37 -17.70
N ASP A 92 -12.47 1.12 -18.02
CA ASP A 92 -12.20 1.56 -19.39
C ASP A 92 -11.85 0.37 -20.31
N SER A 93 -11.05 -0.58 -19.81
CA SER A 93 -10.70 -1.78 -20.58
C SER A 93 -11.90 -2.69 -20.90
N LEU A 94 -12.89 -2.76 -20.00
CA LEU A 94 -14.16 -3.47 -20.25
C LEU A 94 -14.99 -2.77 -21.32
N GLY A 95 -15.04 -1.42 -21.30
CA GLY A 95 -15.67 -0.63 -22.35
C GLY A 95 -15.02 -0.81 -23.72
N GLN A 96 -13.68 -0.79 -23.77
CA GLN A 96 -12.92 -1.01 -25.01
C GLN A 96 -13.11 -2.43 -25.58
N THR A 97 -13.24 -3.45 -24.72
CA THR A 97 -13.51 -4.82 -25.15
C THR A 97 -14.91 -4.96 -25.72
N ALA A 98 -15.92 -4.43 -25.03
CA ALA A 98 -17.29 -4.39 -25.53
C ALA A 98 -17.39 -3.65 -26.88
N MET A 99 -16.69 -2.53 -27.05
CA MET A 99 -16.67 -1.80 -28.33
C MET A 99 -15.97 -2.54 -29.47
N LYS A 100 -15.03 -3.46 -29.17
CA LYS A 100 -14.40 -4.32 -30.18
C LYS A 100 -15.29 -5.48 -30.61
N GLU A 101 -16.14 -5.99 -29.73
CA GLU A 101 -17.09 -7.07 -30.05
C GLU A 101 -18.29 -6.57 -30.88
N PHE A 102 -18.59 -5.28 -30.84
CA PHE A 102 -19.65 -4.65 -31.62
C PHE A 102 -19.27 -4.29 -33.06
N ARG A 103 -18.02 -4.54 -33.48
CA ARG A 103 -17.48 -4.14 -34.78
C ARG A 103 -17.10 -5.33 -35.63
#